data_AF-A0A5C5ZXL2-F1
#
_entry.id   AF-A0A5C5ZXL2-F1
#
_cell.length_a   1.000
_cell.length_b   1.000
_cell.length_c   1.000
_cell.angle_alpha   90.00
_cell.angle_beta   90.00
_cell.angle_gamma   90.00
#
_symmetry.space_group_name_H-M   'P 1'
#
loop_
_entity.id
_entity.type
_entity.pdbx_description
1 polymer ?
#
loop_
_entity_poly.entity_id
_entity_poly.type
_entity_poly.pdbx_seq_one_letter_code
_entity_poly.pdbx_strand_id
1 'polypeptide(L)' 'MGVREAIESVGARLLYLPPYSPDFNPIEQAFSKFKRLLQTAAERTVEALWKTCGKLLERFSNDECQNYIRHCGYRYD' A
#
# COMPACT_ATOMS: atom_id res chain seq x y z
N MET A 1 -18.85 -16.70 -7.36
CA MET A 1 -17.64 -16.90 -6.53
C MET A 1 -17.61 -15.80 -5.49
N GLY A 2 -17.26 -16.10 -4.25
CA GLY A 2 -16.99 -15.07 -3.26
C GLY A 2 -15.57 -14.51 -3.41
N VAL A 3 -15.24 -13.52 -2.58
CA VAL A 3 -13.93 -12.83 -2.60
C VAL A 3 -12.79 -13.80 -2.32
N ARG A 4 -12.97 -14.71 -1.35
CA ARG A 4 -11.95 -15.71 -1.00
C ARG A 4 -11.67 -16.64 -2.17
N GLU A 5 -12.72 -17.21 -2.77
CA GLU A 5 -12.58 -18.15 -3.88
C GLU A 5 -11.91 -17.49 -5.08
N ALA A 6 -12.22 -16.23 -5.36
CA ALA A 6 -11.57 -15.48 -6.42
C ALA A 6 -10.05 -15.30 -6.16
N ILE A 7 -9.65 -14.99 -4.93
CA ILE A 7 -8.23 -14.83 -4.55
C ILE A 7 -7.49 -16.17 -4.62
N GLU A 8 -8.07 -17.23 -4.06
CA GLU A 8 -7.44 -18.55 -4.03
C GLU A 8 -7.37 -19.17 -5.45
N SER A 9 -8.30 -18.84 -6.36
CA SER A 9 -8.28 -19.33 -7.74
C SER A 9 -7.07 -18.89 -8.57
N VAL A 10 -6.40 -17.81 -8.19
CA VAL A 10 -5.17 -17.33 -8.85
C VAL A 10 -3.89 -17.76 -8.13
N GLY A 11 -4.00 -18.68 -7.16
CA GLY A 11 -2.86 -19.18 -6.37
C GLY A 11 -2.39 -18.23 -5.27
N ALA A 12 -3.14 -17.16 -4.98
CA ALA A 12 -2.84 -16.25 -3.89
C ALA A 12 -3.42 -16.76 -2.55
N ARG A 13 -2.82 -16.34 -1.44
CA ARG A 13 -3.30 -16.65 -0.09
C ARG A 13 -3.99 -15.45 0.53
N LEU A 14 -5.24 -15.62 0.97
CA LEU A 14 -5.97 -14.61 1.72
C LEU A 14 -5.50 -14.57 3.19
N LEU A 15 -4.93 -13.44 3.61
CA LEU A 15 -4.51 -13.18 4.99
C LEU A 15 -5.51 -12.24 5.66
N TYR A 16 -6.04 -12.64 6.82
CA TYR A 16 -6.93 -11.80 7.61
C TYR A 16 -6.13 -11.05 8.67
N LEU A 17 -6.41 -9.76 8.79
CA LEU A 17 -5.89 -8.94 9.88
C LEU A 17 -6.83 -9.02 11.09
N PRO A 18 -6.30 -9.05 12.32
CA PRO A 18 -7.13 -8.85 13.49
C PRO A 18 -7.82 -7.47 13.43
N PRO A 19 -9.03 -7.32 14.00
CA PRO A 19 -9.70 -6.03 14.05
C PRO A 19 -8.81 -4.94 14.66
N TYR A 20 -8.91 -3.72 14.12
CA TYR A 20 -8.18 -2.53 14.59
C TYR A 20 -6.66 -2.71 14.73
N SER A 21 -6.04 -3.52 13.87
CA SER A 21 -4.60 -3.77 13.88
C SER A 21 -3.88 -3.10 12.69
N PRO A 22 -3.86 -1.75 12.61
CA PRO A 22 -3.19 -1.03 11.53
C PRO A 22 -1.68 -1.32 11.51
N ASP A 23 -1.08 -1.66 12.65
CA ASP A 23 0.35 -1.99 12.77
C ASP A 23 0.75 -3.23 11.96
N PHE A 24 -0.22 -4.10 11.64
CA PHE A 24 -0.01 -5.30 10.81
C PHE A 24 -0.33 -5.09 9.33
N ASN A 25 -0.67 -3.86 8.91
CA ASN A 25 -1.03 -3.53 7.54
C ASN A 25 0.08 -2.68 6.87
N PRO A 26 0.93 -3.26 6.01
CA PRO A 26 2.08 -2.53 5.43
C PRO A 26 1.71 -1.29 4.64
N ILE A 27 0.47 -1.24 4.10
CA ILE A 27 -0.01 -0.11 3.31
C ILE A 27 -0.12 1.18 4.13
N GLU A 28 -0.31 1.10 5.45
CA GLU A 28 -0.50 2.27 6.31
C GLU A 28 0.75 3.17 6.33
N GLN A 29 1.94 2.57 6.39
CA GLN A 29 3.21 3.30 6.33
C GLN A 29 3.43 3.93 4.96
N ALA A 30 3.20 3.17 3.89
CA ALA A 30 3.32 3.66 2.52
C ALA A 30 2.35 4.82 2.25
N PHE A 31 1.08 4.69 2.68
CA PHE A 31 0.05 5.73 2.51
C PHE A 31 0.32 6.96 3.36
N SER A 32 0.89 6.81 4.56
CA SER A 32 1.31 7.95 5.38
C SER A 32 2.32 8.83 4.63
N LYS A 33 3.36 8.22 4.03
CA LYS A 33 4.33 8.93 3.19
C LYS A 33 3.66 9.50 1.92
N PHE A 34 2.87 8.69 1.22
CA PHE A 34 2.20 9.10 -0.02
C PHE A 34 1.29 10.31 0.18
N LYS A 35 0.47 10.30 1.23
CA LYS A 35 -0.43 11.39 1.58
C LYS A 35 0.34 12.68 1.87
N ARG A 36 1.46 12.60 2.60
CA ARG A 36 2.31 13.77 2.86
C ARG A 36 2.87 14.36 1.57
N LEU A 37 3.32 13.52 0.64
CA LEU A 37 3.82 13.96 -0.67
C LEU A 37 2.72 14.63 -1.50
N LEU A 38 1.52 14.02 -1.55
CA LEU A 38 0.37 14.60 -2.23
C LEU A 38 -0.07 15.95 -1.65
N GLN A 39 -0.12 16.05 -0.32
CA GLN A 39 -0.44 17.30 0.37
C GLN A 39 0.56 18.41 0.02
N THR A 40 1.83 18.05 -0.10
CA THR A 40 2.91 18.97 -0.48
C THR A 40 2.79 19.42 -1.94
N ALA A 41 2.37 18.52 -2.84
CA ALA A 41 2.15 18.85 -4.26
C ALA A 41 0.97 19.82 -4.48
N ALA A 42 0.02 19.85 -3.54
CA ALA A 42 -1.05 20.84 -3.49
C ALA A 42 -1.88 20.98 -4.79
N GLU A 43 -2.11 19.87 -5.50
CA GLU A 43 -2.95 19.86 -6.69
C GLU A 43 -4.39 20.32 -6.38
N ARG A 44 -5.03 20.96 -7.36
CA ARG A 44 -6.38 21.55 -7.22
C ARG A 44 -7.40 21.03 -8.23
N THR A 45 -7.00 20.09 -9.08
CA THR A 45 -7.90 19.42 -10.02
C THR A 45 -7.73 17.91 -9.89
N VAL A 46 -8.80 17.17 -10.19
CA VAL A 46 -8.78 15.70 -10.17
C VAL A 46 -7.78 15.14 -11.18
N GLU A 47 -7.70 15.73 -12.37
CA GLU A 47 -6.77 15.30 -13.42
C GLU A 47 -5.31 15.49 -12.99
N ALA A 48 -4.97 16.66 -12.44
CA ALA A 48 -3.61 16.93 -11.97
C ALA A 48 -3.26 16.04 -10.77
N LEU A 49 -4.20 15.86 -9.83
CA LEU A 49 -4.05 14.93 -8.71
C LEU A 49 -3.74 13.51 -9.19
N TRP A 50 -4.47 13.00 -10.18
CA TRP A 50 -4.26 11.66 -10.73
C TRP A 50 -2.88 11.50 -11.37
N LYS A 51 -2.46 12.47 -12.18
CA LYS A 51 -1.11 12.48 -12.78
C LYS A 51 -0.02 12.54 -11.71
N THR A 52 -0.22 13.35 -10.67
CA THR A 52 0.73 13.49 -9.58
C THR A 52 0.79 12.23 -8.71
N CYS A 53 -0.33 11.55 -8.45
CA CYS A 53 -0.33 10.23 -7.81
C CYS A 53 0.61 9.26 -8.53
N GLY A 54 0.49 9.14 -9.86
CA GLY A 54 1.36 8.27 -10.66
C GLY A 54 2.85 8.60 -10.52
N LYS A 55 3.22 9.88 -10.64
CA LYS A 55 4.61 10.34 -10.49
C LYS A 55 5.17 10.08 -9.09
N LEU A 56 4.35 10.24 -8.05
CA LEU A 56 4.80 10.06 -6.67
C LEU A 56 5.07 8.59 -6.33
N LEU A 57 4.48 7.63 -7.04
CA LEU A 57 4.79 6.21 -6.86
C LEU A 57 6.25 5.88 -7.20
N GLU A 58 6.90 6.65 -8.09
CA GLU A 58 8.33 6.51 -8.41
C GLU A 58 9.24 6.86 -7.21
N ARG A 59 8.70 7.45 -6.14
CA ARG A 59 9.42 7.81 -4.92
C ARG A 59 9.49 6.68 -3.90
N PHE A 60 9.00 5.48 -4.24
CA PHE A 60 9.01 4.29 -3.39
C PHE A 60 9.97 3.26 -3.98
N SER A 61 11.11 3.05 -3.33
CA SER A 61 12.07 2.05 -3.79
C SER A 61 11.62 0.64 -3.40
N ASN A 62 12.21 -0.36 -4.07
CA ASN A 62 11.96 -1.76 -3.72
C ASN A 62 12.33 -2.05 -2.26
N ASP A 63 13.51 -1.60 -1.82
CA ASP A 63 14.00 -1.80 -0.45
C ASP A 63 13.06 -1.16 0.60
N GLU A 64 12.55 0.04 0.31
CA GLU A 64 11.60 0.71 1.19
C GLU A 64 10.30 -0.10 1.33
N CYS A 65 9.74 -0.59 0.22
CA CYS A 65 8.54 -1.42 0.22
C CYS A 65 8.77 -2.73 0.99
N GLN A 66 9.92 -3.38 0.81
CA GLN A 66 10.28 -4.57 1.59
C GLN A 66 10.36 -4.26 3.09
N ASN A 67 10.89 -3.10 3.47
CA ASN A 67 11.00 -2.70 4.86
C ASN A 67 9.64 -2.46 5.53
N TYR A 68 8.65 -1.90 4.83
CA TYR A 68 7.27 -1.80 5.36
C TYR A 68 6.68 -3.16 5.71
N ILE A 69 6.91 -4.14 4.84
CA ILE A 69 6.37 -5.49 5.00
C ILE A 69 7.09 -6.21 6.16
N ARG A 70 8.42 -6.08 6.26
CA ARG A 70 9.20 -6.61 7.38
C ARG A 70 8.81 -5.98 8.72
N HIS A 71 8.54 -4.67 8.74
CA HIS A 71 8.12 -3.93 9.93
C HIS A 71 6.80 -4.47 10.50
N CYS A 72 5.86 -4.83 9.63
CA CYS A 72 4.58 -5.44 10.04
C CYS A 72 4.68 -6.92 10.45
N GLY A 73 5.89 -7.48 10.56
CA GLY A 73 6.12 -8.84 11.03
C GLY A 73 6.12 -9.92 9.93
N TYR A 74 5.84 -9.56 8.68
CA TYR A 74 5.91 -10.51 7.58
C TYR A 74 7.38 -10.81 7.23
N ARG A 75 7.65 -12.05 6.85
CA ARG A 75 8.94 -12.49 6.35
C ARG A 75 8.72 -13.09 4.96
N TYR A 76 9.67 -12.82 4.09
CA TYR A 76 9.79 -13.55 2.83
C TYR A 76 10.79 -14.67 3.11
N ASP A 77 10.37 -15.89 2.81
CA ASP A 77 11.26 -17.05 2.77
C ASP A 77 12.05 -17.04 1.45
#